data_AF-A0A6J0L6G7-F1
#
_entry.id   AF-A0A6J0L6G7-F1
#
_cell.length_a   1.000
_cell.length_b   1.000
_cell.length_c   1.000
_cell.angle_alpha   90.00
_cell.angle_beta   90.00
_cell.angle_gamma   90.00
#
_symmetry.space_group_name_H-M   'P 1'
#
loop_
_entity.id
_entity.type
_entity.pdbx_description
1 polymer ?
#
loop_
_entity_poly.entity_id
_entity_poly.type
_entity_poly.pdbx_seq_one_letter_code
_entity_poly.pdbx_strand_id
1 'polypeptide(L)'
;MERLIKRDFVSTRKRKTTITTRTTRREKKKKKLTPNSSSSLPDDLVLMIVARVPRSYYRTLSLVSKSFRSMVASPELYKFRSLLGLTESCLYVCLRIGFSSYKWYTLSSSKSIGGYVLAGVPIPDGGGGVGPGYSDIVAVGSDIYKIGVADKPSLWRWTSGVSILDCKSHTWRKAPSMPVELDELSARFLDGKIYVKGFFYQDGSWKSSLQVFNTNTQTWGLPCYGLDCDGITGEAFAFNSKQCRWDLVEQYPKRGHNIFSNYYREIDNLRCSVSKDGALTWFDTDETRWRDLKGLVGLPKLPSPLAGHGSYVKLKGYSGGKMMVFWNSNLSTHLFQSDTIYCAEIALERRNGDCWGKLEWYDSVLSVPMGTKFIKVLAVTL
;
A
#
# COMPACT_ATOMS: atom_id res chain seq x y z
N MET A 1 -28.26 -69.42 -55.86
CA MET A 1 -29.50 -70.17 -55.58
C MET A 1 -30.57 -69.17 -55.22
N GLU A 2 -31.76 -69.37 -55.81
CA GLU A 2 -33.05 -68.69 -55.57
C GLU A 2 -33.13 -67.20 -55.91
N ARG A 3 -33.68 -66.83 -57.08
CA ARG A 3 -35.09 -66.81 -57.52
C ARG A 3 -35.83 -65.56 -56.98
N LEU A 4 -36.10 -64.56 -57.85
CA LEU A 4 -37.33 -64.41 -58.67
C LEU A 4 -38.48 -63.85 -57.80
N ILE A 5 -39.02 -62.65 -58.04
CA ILE A 5 -40.15 -62.36 -58.98
C ILE A 5 -40.47 -60.86 -58.84
N LYS A 6 -40.28 -60.05 -59.88
CA LYS A 6 -41.23 -59.68 -60.95
C LYS A 6 -42.13 -58.49 -60.53
N ARG A 7 -41.99 -57.33 -61.20
CA ARG A 7 -42.66 -56.93 -62.47
C ARG A 7 -44.00 -56.23 -62.15
N ASP A 8 -44.49 -55.22 -62.86
CA ASP A 8 -44.01 -54.50 -64.03
C ASP A 8 -45.03 -53.37 -64.32
N PHE A 9 -44.54 -52.29 -64.97
CA PHE A 9 -45.16 -51.63 -66.15
C PHE A 9 -46.47 -50.84 -65.92
N VAL A 10 -46.81 -49.73 -66.60
CA VAL A 10 -46.36 -48.94 -67.78
C VAL A 10 -47.34 -47.74 -67.82
N SER A 11 -47.18 -46.58 -68.46
CA SER A 11 -46.59 -46.20 -69.73
C SER A 11 -46.40 -44.68 -69.79
N THR A 12 -45.27 -44.26 -70.35
CA THR A 12 -45.11 -43.28 -71.44
C THR A 12 -46.14 -42.17 -71.68
N ARG A 13 -45.63 -40.92 -71.76
CA ARG A 13 -45.67 -40.17 -73.03
C ARG A 13 -44.54 -39.12 -73.15
N LYS A 14 -43.95 -39.09 -74.34
CA LYS A 14 -42.79 -38.30 -74.81
C LYS A 14 -43.19 -36.92 -75.37
N ARG A 15 -42.14 -36.08 -75.51
CA ARG A 15 -41.90 -34.87 -76.36
C ARG A 15 -42.04 -33.53 -75.60
N LYS A 16 -41.20 -32.51 -75.79
CA LYS A 16 -40.06 -32.28 -76.71
C LYS A 16 -39.22 -31.09 -76.16
N THR A 17 -37.91 -31.28 -76.15
CA THR A 17 -36.77 -30.39 -76.44
C THR A 17 -36.83 -28.84 -76.34
N THR A 18 -35.79 -28.35 -75.64
CA THR A 18 -34.82 -27.26 -75.97
C THR A 18 -35.04 -25.80 -75.53
N ILE A 19 -33.98 -25.28 -74.89
CA ILE A 19 -33.23 -24.02 -75.11
C ILE A 19 -33.00 -23.20 -73.82
N THR A 20 -31.71 -22.96 -73.62
CA THR A 20 -30.98 -22.23 -72.61
C THR A 20 -31.35 -20.75 -72.50
N THR A 21 -30.95 -20.18 -71.35
CA THR A 21 -30.40 -18.83 -71.07
C THR A 21 -31.25 -17.77 -70.37
N ARG A 22 -30.66 -17.34 -69.24
CA ARG A 22 -30.63 -16.02 -68.58
C ARG A 22 -31.93 -15.46 -68.00
N THR A 23 -31.95 -15.40 -66.66
CA THR A 23 -32.63 -14.32 -65.94
C THR A 23 -31.74 -13.80 -64.81
N THR A 24 -31.50 -12.50 -64.88
CA THR A 24 -30.70 -11.66 -63.98
C THR A 24 -31.38 -11.50 -62.63
N ARG A 25 -30.64 -11.76 -61.54
CA ARG A 25 -31.09 -11.59 -60.16
C ARG A 25 -30.97 -10.10 -59.77
N ARG A 26 -32.10 -9.41 -59.64
CA ARG A 26 -32.19 -8.04 -59.11
C ARG A 26 -31.96 -8.08 -57.59
N GLU A 27 -30.80 -7.63 -57.12
CA GLU A 27 -30.56 -7.38 -55.70
C GLU A 27 -31.31 -6.13 -55.24
N LYS A 28 -32.24 -6.29 -54.29
CA LYS A 28 -32.77 -5.17 -53.51
C LYS A 28 -31.70 -4.72 -52.51
N LYS A 29 -31.02 -3.60 -52.79
CA LYS A 29 -30.25 -2.86 -51.79
C LYS A 29 -31.19 -2.35 -50.69
N LYS A 30 -31.30 -3.09 -49.58
CA LYS A 30 -31.64 -2.48 -48.29
C LYS A 30 -30.44 -1.62 -47.88
N LYS A 31 -30.58 -0.29 -47.92
CA LYS A 31 -29.67 0.60 -47.20
C LYS A 31 -29.74 0.20 -45.72
N LYS A 32 -28.74 -0.54 -45.24
CA LYS A 32 -28.41 -0.55 -43.82
C LYS A 32 -27.99 0.88 -43.49
N LEU A 33 -28.87 1.63 -42.85
CA LEU A 33 -28.43 2.74 -42.02
C LEU A 33 -27.55 2.10 -40.96
N THR A 34 -26.24 2.21 -41.14
CA THR A 34 -25.30 2.12 -40.02
C THR A 34 -25.79 3.14 -38.99
N PRO A 35 -25.98 2.78 -37.72
CA PRO A 35 -26.10 3.81 -36.71
C PRO A 35 -24.78 4.58 -36.78
N ASN A 36 -24.84 5.83 -37.23
CA ASN A 36 -23.71 6.74 -37.17
C ASN A 36 -23.32 6.83 -35.70
N SER A 37 -22.28 6.11 -35.31
CA SER A 37 -21.61 6.23 -34.01
C SER A 37 -20.78 7.52 -34.04
N SER A 38 -21.48 8.66 -34.08
CA SER A 38 -20.89 9.99 -33.96
C SER A 38 -21.43 10.63 -32.69
N SER A 39 -20.72 10.44 -31.57
CA SER A 39 -20.69 11.35 -30.40
C SER A 39 -20.03 10.73 -29.15
N SER A 40 -19.04 9.84 -29.28
CA SER A 40 -18.19 9.53 -28.12
C SER A 40 -17.15 10.64 -27.98
N LEU A 41 -17.07 11.24 -26.79
CA LEU A 41 -15.94 12.10 -26.41
C LEU A 41 -14.62 11.35 -26.70
N PRO A 42 -13.59 12.03 -27.25
CA PRO A 42 -12.25 11.45 -27.35
C PRO A 42 -11.76 10.92 -26.00
N ASP A 43 -11.08 9.76 -26.01
CA ASP A 43 -10.61 9.10 -24.79
C ASP A 43 -9.75 10.02 -23.92
N ASP A 44 -8.97 10.91 -24.51
CA ASP A 44 -8.15 11.91 -23.81
C ASP A 44 -8.99 12.90 -22.99
N LEU A 45 -10.13 13.36 -23.54
CA LEU A 45 -11.04 14.25 -22.82
C LEU A 45 -11.74 13.50 -21.68
N VAL A 46 -12.11 12.24 -21.89
CA VAL A 46 -12.68 11.41 -20.82
C VAL A 46 -11.65 11.18 -19.72
N LEU A 47 -10.40 10.88 -20.07
CA LEU A 47 -9.30 10.73 -19.12
C LEU A 47 -9.08 12.00 -18.30
N MET A 48 -9.11 13.17 -18.93
CA MET A 48 -9.01 14.47 -18.27
C MET A 48 -10.16 14.76 -17.31
N ILE A 49 -11.39 14.35 -17.68
CA ILE A 49 -12.56 14.48 -16.81
C ILE A 49 -12.42 13.55 -15.60
N VAL A 50 -12.10 12.27 -15.85
CA VAL A 50 -11.93 11.26 -14.79
C VAL A 50 -10.78 11.65 -13.85
N ALA A 51 -9.68 12.21 -14.37
CA ALA A 51 -8.55 12.68 -13.57
C ALA A 51 -8.94 13.73 -12.52
N ARG A 52 -9.98 14.53 -12.78
CA ARG A 52 -10.48 15.56 -11.86
C ARG A 52 -11.45 15.02 -10.80
N VAL A 53 -11.95 13.79 -10.98
CA VAL A 53 -12.82 13.16 -10.00
C VAL A 53 -11.98 12.71 -8.80
N PRO A 54 -12.41 12.97 -7.55
CA PRO A 54 -11.70 12.48 -6.37
C PRO A 54 -11.58 10.95 -6.39
N ARG A 55 -10.45 10.43 -5.90
CA ARG A 55 -10.17 8.97 -5.97
C ARG A 55 -11.18 8.12 -5.23
N SER A 56 -11.85 8.67 -4.22
CA SER A 56 -12.95 8.01 -3.50
C SER A 56 -14.07 7.51 -4.42
N TYR A 57 -14.27 8.12 -5.60
CA TYR A 57 -15.27 7.66 -6.58
C TYR A 57 -14.74 6.65 -7.59
N TYR A 58 -13.43 6.39 -7.64
CA TYR A 58 -12.85 5.50 -8.66
C TYR A 58 -13.36 4.07 -8.53
N ARG A 59 -13.62 3.62 -7.30
CA ARG A 59 -14.27 2.34 -7.05
C ARG A 59 -15.64 2.30 -7.74
N THR A 60 -16.46 3.33 -7.56
CA THR A 60 -17.77 3.44 -8.22
C THR A 60 -17.64 3.50 -9.74
N LEU A 61 -16.74 4.34 -10.25
CA LEU A 61 -16.50 4.48 -11.70
C LEU A 61 -16.06 3.15 -12.34
N SER A 62 -15.23 2.37 -11.66
CA SER A 62 -14.77 1.06 -12.13
C SER A 62 -15.90 0.02 -12.30
N LEU A 63 -17.05 0.26 -11.67
CA LEU A 63 -18.24 -0.58 -11.75
C LEU A 63 -19.18 -0.15 -12.88
N VAL A 64 -19.08 1.09 -13.38
CA VAL A 64 -19.95 1.64 -14.43
C VAL A 64 -19.71 0.96 -15.77
N SER A 65 -18.45 0.79 -16.19
CA SER A 65 -18.12 0.14 -17.45
C SER A 65 -16.71 -0.48 -17.45
N LYS A 66 -16.45 -1.39 -18.40
CA LYS A 66 -15.11 -1.94 -18.62
C LYS A 66 -14.09 -0.87 -19.02
N SER A 67 -14.53 0.15 -19.79
CA SER A 67 -13.66 1.26 -20.20
C SER A 67 -13.24 2.10 -19.00
N PHE A 68 -14.18 2.53 -18.15
CA PHE A 68 -13.85 3.25 -16.92
C PHE A 68 -12.97 2.43 -15.99
N ARG A 69 -13.24 1.13 -15.85
CA ARG A 69 -12.38 0.21 -15.08
C ARG A 69 -10.94 0.20 -15.61
N SER A 70 -10.75 0.11 -16.92
CA SER A 70 -9.43 0.14 -17.55
C SER A 70 -8.76 1.50 -17.36
N MET A 71 -9.53 2.60 -17.45
CA MET A 71 -9.05 3.96 -17.31
C MET A 71 -8.58 4.28 -15.87
N VAL A 72 -9.34 3.87 -14.85
CA VAL A 72 -8.93 4.09 -13.44
C VAL A 72 -7.72 3.25 -13.02
N ALA A 73 -7.45 2.16 -13.73
CA ALA A 73 -6.27 1.33 -13.57
C ALA A 73 -5.08 1.79 -14.43
N SER A 74 -5.30 2.72 -15.37
CA SER A 74 -4.28 3.16 -16.31
C SER A 74 -3.24 4.07 -15.63
N PRO A 75 -1.93 3.88 -15.88
CA PRO A 75 -0.89 4.79 -15.39
C PRO A 75 -1.03 6.22 -15.90
N GLU A 76 -1.59 6.41 -17.10
CA GLU A 76 -1.77 7.71 -17.76
C GLU A 76 -2.67 8.62 -16.92
N LEU A 77 -3.73 8.08 -16.32
CA LEU A 77 -4.60 8.82 -15.42
C LEU A 77 -3.83 9.47 -14.27
N TYR A 78 -2.95 8.70 -13.63
CA TYR A 78 -2.16 9.15 -12.48
C TYR A 78 -1.05 10.12 -12.89
N LYS A 79 -0.48 9.95 -14.09
CA LYS A 79 0.43 10.95 -14.67
C LYS A 79 -0.29 12.30 -14.87
N PHE A 80 -1.49 12.29 -15.44
CA PHE A 80 -2.30 13.50 -15.62
C PHE A 80 -2.67 14.16 -14.29
N ARG A 81 -3.08 13.38 -13.29
CA ARG A 81 -3.36 13.91 -11.95
C ARG A 81 -2.14 14.59 -11.34
N SER A 82 -0.98 13.95 -11.44
CA SER A 82 0.28 14.53 -10.98
C SER A 82 0.59 15.86 -11.67
N LEU A 83 0.45 15.93 -12.99
CA LEU A 83 0.64 17.17 -13.77
C LEU A 83 -0.33 18.29 -13.37
N LEU A 84 -1.56 17.93 -12.98
CA LEU A 84 -2.57 18.89 -12.53
C LEU A 84 -2.47 19.26 -11.05
N GLY A 85 -1.53 18.67 -10.30
CA GLY A 85 -1.42 18.87 -8.84
C GLY A 85 -2.59 18.25 -8.05
N LEU A 86 -3.26 17.25 -8.61
CA LEU A 86 -4.41 16.56 -8.03
C LEU A 86 -4.02 15.24 -7.34
N THR A 87 -2.83 15.16 -6.78
CA THR A 87 -2.40 13.95 -6.06
C THR A 87 -3.06 13.89 -4.68
N GLU A 88 -3.47 12.69 -4.29
CA GLU A 88 -4.11 12.43 -3.01
C GLU A 88 -3.23 11.51 -2.16
N SER A 89 -3.14 11.79 -0.85
CA SER A 89 -2.50 10.88 0.09
C SER A 89 -3.44 9.72 0.41
N CYS A 90 -2.98 8.50 0.16
CA CYS A 90 -3.72 7.27 0.39
C CYS A 90 -3.01 6.44 1.44
N LEU A 91 -3.71 6.15 2.53
CA LEU A 91 -3.18 5.33 3.60
C LEU A 91 -3.39 3.85 3.29
N TYR A 92 -2.31 3.10 3.39
CA TYR A 92 -2.26 1.64 3.30
C TYR A 92 -1.94 1.06 4.67
N VAL A 93 -2.76 0.10 5.10
CA VAL A 93 -2.60 -0.63 6.36
C VAL A 93 -2.32 -2.09 6.03
N CYS A 94 -1.16 -2.58 6.45
CA CYS A 94 -0.77 -3.98 6.34
C CYS A 94 -0.97 -4.65 7.70
N LEU A 95 -1.84 -5.67 7.72
CA LEU A 95 -2.18 -6.45 8.89
C LEU A 95 -1.71 -7.89 8.70
N ARG A 96 -1.21 -8.50 9.78
CA ARG A 96 -0.95 -9.93 9.84
C ARG A 96 -2.07 -10.62 10.58
N ILE A 97 -2.75 -11.53 9.89
CA ILE A 97 -3.84 -12.35 10.40
C ILE A 97 -3.31 -13.78 10.57
N GLY A 98 -3.31 -14.29 11.81
CA GLY A 98 -2.69 -15.57 12.14
C GLY A 98 -1.16 -15.55 11.97
N PHE A 99 -0.58 -16.70 11.57
CA PHE A 99 0.87 -16.89 11.49
C PHE A 99 1.49 -16.51 10.14
N SER A 100 0.71 -16.53 9.06
CA SER A 100 1.28 -16.45 7.70
C SER A 100 0.50 -15.59 6.71
N SER A 101 -0.71 -15.10 7.05
CA SER A 101 -1.52 -14.31 6.12
C SER A 101 -1.32 -12.81 6.33
N TYR A 102 -1.00 -12.09 5.26
CA TYR A 102 -0.87 -10.64 5.25
C TYR A 102 -2.02 -10.08 4.43
N LYS A 103 -2.77 -9.14 5.01
CA LYS A 103 -3.88 -8.49 4.34
C LYS A 103 -3.63 -6.99 4.27
N TRP A 104 -3.90 -6.45 3.11
CA TRP A 104 -3.73 -5.05 2.81
C TRP A 104 -5.09 -4.36 2.77
N TYR A 105 -5.15 -3.19 3.39
CA TYR A 105 -6.32 -2.34 3.41
C TYR A 105 -5.92 -0.93 3.01
N THR A 106 -6.86 -0.20 2.41
CA THR A 106 -6.73 1.23 2.19
C THR A 106 -7.79 1.98 2.95
N LEU A 107 -7.43 3.13 3.52
CA LEU A 107 -8.41 3.99 4.18
C LEU A 107 -9.25 4.71 3.13
N SER A 108 -10.56 4.50 3.17
CA SER A 108 -11.52 5.16 2.26
C SER A 108 -12.53 5.93 3.07
N SER A 109 -12.92 7.12 2.59
CA SER A 109 -14.07 7.83 3.14
C SER A 109 -15.35 7.02 2.89
N SER A 110 -16.15 6.84 3.93
CA SER A 110 -17.44 6.18 3.89
C SER A 110 -18.55 7.22 3.99
N LYS A 111 -19.33 7.38 2.92
CA LYS A 111 -20.45 8.33 2.88
C LYS A 111 -21.69 7.84 3.63
N SER A 112 -21.87 6.53 3.78
CA SER A 112 -23.06 5.96 4.44
C SER A 112 -23.02 6.13 5.96
N ILE A 113 -21.83 6.14 6.55
CA ILE A 113 -21.62 6.21 8.00
C ILE A 113 -21.09 7.60 8.42
N GLY A 114 -20.54 8.38 7.48
CA GLY A 114 -19.88 9.65 7.80
C GLY A 114 -18.57 9.38 8.54
N GLY A 115 -17.49 9.13 7.81
CA GLY A 115 -16.19 8.83 8.41
C GLY A 115 -15.29 8.03 7.47
N TYR A 116 -14.49 7.13 8.04
CA TYR A 116 -13.58 6.26 7.30
C TYR A 116 -13.87 4.78 7.50
N VAL A 117 -13.47 3.98 6.51
CA VAL A 117 -13.46 2.52 6.58
C VAL A 117 -12.17 1.99 5.98
N LEU A 118 -11.66 0.88 6.51
CA LEU A 118 -10.57 0.15 5.87
C LEU A 118 -11.13 -0.79 4.81
N ALA A 119 -11.00 -0.41 3.55
CA ALA A 119 -11.40 -1.24 2.42
C ALA A 119 -10.30 -2.24 2.07
N GLY A 120 -10.64 -3.53 2.02
CA GLY A 120 -9.70 -4.58 1.62
C GLY A 120 -9.20 -4.36 0.19
N VAL A 121 -7.88 -4.46 0.01
CA VAL A 121 -7.22 -4.37 -1.29
C VAL A 121 -6.83 -5.77 -1.72
N PRO A 122 -7.29 -6.26 -2.89
CA PRO A 122 -6.99 -7.61 -3.37
C PRO A 122 -5.57 -7.68 -3.94
N ILE A 123 -4.58 -7.45 -3.09
CA ILE A 123 -3.16 -7.59 -3.43
C ILE A 123 -2.83 -9.09 -3.35
N PRO A 124 -2.38 -9.72 -4.45
CA PRO A 124 -1.89 -11.09 -4.40
C PRO A 124 -0.79 -11.18 -3.33
N ASP A 125 -0.77 -12.26 -2.55
CA ASP A 125 0.32 -12.52 -1.61
C ASP A 125 1.62 -12.59 -2.43
N GLY A 126 2.37 -11.48 -2.42
CA GLY A 126 3.51 -11.22 -3.32
C GLY A 126 4.76 -12.02 -2.98
N GLY A 127 4.60 -13.30 -2.65
CA GLY A 127 5.67 -14.19 -2.25
C GLY A 127 6.24 -13.87 -0.87
N GLY A 128 5.94 -14.72 0.12
CA GLY A 128 6.57 -14.70 1.45
C GLY A 128 6.06 -13.61 2.40
N GLY A 129 5.86 -13.96 3.66
CA GLY A 129 5.38 -13.03 4.69
C GLY A 129 6.37 -11.91 5.06
N VAL A 130 5.86 -10.81 5.62
CA VAL A 130 6.67 -9.79 6.31
C VAL A 130 6.99 -10.32 7.72
N GLY A 131 8.04 -11.12 7.83
CA GLY A 131 8.50 -11.64 9.11
C GLY A 131 8.99 -10.51 10.02
N PRO A 132 8.71 -10.55 11.34
CA PRO A 132 9.25 -9.57 12.28
C PRO A 132 10.78 -9.70 12.34
N GLY A 133 11.51 -8.61 12.10
CA GLY A 133 12.98 -8.54 12.13
C GLY A 133 13.65 -8.58 10.75
N TYR A 134 13.08 -9.31 9.79
CA TYR A 134 13.79 -9.72 8.56
C TYR A 134 13.40 -8.95 7.30
N SER A 135 12.40 -8.08 7.39
CA SER A 135 11.93 -7.28 6.25
C SER A 135 11.34 -5.96 6.68
N ASP A 136 11.45 -4.97 5.80
CA ASP A 136 10.81 -3.69 5.97
C ASP A 136 10.10 -3.26 4.69
N ILE A 137 9.11 -2.39 4.85
CA ILE A 137 8.28 -1.91 3.74
C ILE A 137 8.32 -0.38 3.70
N VAL A 138 8.59 0.23 2.55
CA VAL A 138 8.74 1.67 2.42
C VAL A 138 7.82 2.20 1.33
N ALA A 139 7.09 3.29 1.59
CA ALA A 139 6.31 3.98 0.56
C ALA A 139 7.21 4.99 -0.17
N VAL A 140 7.12 4.98 -1.51
CA VAL A 140 7.87 5.85 -2.42
C VAL A 140 6.92 6.30 -3.52
N GLY A 141 6.45 7.55 -3.45
CA GLY A 141 5.48 8.08 -4.41
C GLY A 141 4.22 7.22 -4.47
N SER A 142 3.91 6.65 -5.66
CA SER A 142 2.78 5.75 -5.89
C SER A 142 3.05 4.28 -5.56
N ASP A 143 4.25 3.94 -5.11
CA ASP A 143 4.73 2.57 -5.05
C ASP A 143 5.11 2.20 -3.61
N ILE A 144 5.01 0.92 -3.28
CA ILE A 144 5.44 0.38 -2.00
C ILE A 144 6.55 -0.65 -2.23
N TYR A 145 7.71 -0.42 -1.63
CA TYR A 145 8.88 -1.30 -1.70
C TYR A 145 8.89 -2.24 -0.51
N LYS A 146 8.93 -3.54 -0.76
CA LYS A 146 9.18 -4.60 0.22
C LYS A 146 10.64 -5.05 0.10
N ILE A 147 11.38 -4.99 1.20
CA ILE A 147 12.81 -5.25 1.26
C ILE A 147 13.07 -6.38 2.26
N GLY A 148 13.90 -7.36 1.88
CA GLY A 148 14.42 -8.39 2.80
C GLY A 148 13.77 -9.77 2.72
N VAL A 149 12.62 -9.92 2.07
CA VAL A 149 11.97 -11.25 1.92
C VAL A 149 11.21 -11.40 0.60
N ALA A 150 11.54 -12.45 -0.17
CA ALA A 150 10.61 -13.06 -1.12
C ALA A 150 10.72 -14.60 -1.21
N ASP A 151 9.52 -15.19 -1.36
CA ASP A 151 9.14 -16.47 -1.97
C ASP A 151 8.89 -17.74 -1.13
N LYS A 152 9.55 -18.06 0.00
CA LYS A 152 9.21 -19.29 0.77
C LYS A 152 9.37 -19.18 2.31
N PRO A 153 8.27 -19.10 3.08
CA PRO A 153 8.33 -19.09 4.55
C PRO A 153 8.80 -20.41 5.18
N SER A 154 8.83 -21.51 4.42
CA SER A 154 9.14 -22.86 4.92
C SER A 154 10.64 -23.17 5.04
N LEU A 155 11.54 -22.25 4.68
CA LEU A 155 12.98 -22.52 4.63
C LEU A 155 13.84 -21.64 5.54
N TRP A 156 13.27 -20.68 6.28
CA TRP A 156 14.04 -19.69 7.07
C TRP A 156 15.21 -19.08 6.28
N ARG A 157 15.05 -18.95 4.96
CA ARG A 157 16.13 -18.54 4.07
C ARG A 157 16.04 -17.03 3.93
N TRP A 158 17.03 -16.34 4.48
CA TRP A 158 17.21 -14.91 4.27
C TRP A 158 17.37 -14.66 2.77
N THR A 159 16.88 -13.51 2.31
CA THR A 159 16.98 -13.17 0.90
C THR A 159 17.27 -11.69 0.76
N SER A 160 18.16 -11.36 -0.16
CA SER A 160 18.35 -9.99 -0.64
C SER A 160 17.19 -9.47 -1.52
N GLY A 161 16.06 -10.18 -1.59
CA GLY A 161 14.97 -9.89 -2.51
C GLY A 161 14.26 -8.56 -2.24
N VAL A 162 13.96 -7.85 -3.33
CA VAL A 162 13.21 -6.59 -3.32
C VAL A 162 12.02 -6.72 -4.26
N SER A 163 10.84 -6.35 -3.78
CA SER A 163 9.61 -6.34 -4.58
C SER A 163 8.92 -4.99 -4.47
N ILE A 164 8.34 -4.54 -5.58
CA ILE A 164 7.62 -3.26 -5.66
C ILE A 164 6.14 -3.56 -5.91
N LEU A 165 5.28 -3.05 -5.04
CA LEU A 165 3.84 -3.01 -5.24
C LEU A 165 3.48 -1.70 -5.92
N ASP A 166 2.96 -1.79 -7.14
CA ASP A 166 2.31 -0.67 -7.81
C ASP A 166 0.94 -0.44 -7.15
N CYS A 167 0.74 0.71 -6.49
CA CYS A 167 -0.53 0.97 -5.79
C CYS A 167 -1.67 1.43 -6.70
N LYS A 168 -1.42 1.62 -8.00
CA LYS A 168 -2.43 1.97 -9.01
C LYS A 168 -3.10 0.71 -9.53
N SER A 169 -2.31 -0.32 -9.82
CA SER A 169 -2.80 -1.63 -10.31
C SER A 169 -2.91 -2.70 -9.23
N HIS A 170 -2.36 -2.46 -8.03
CA HIS A 170 -2.25 -3.42 -6.92
C HIS A 170 -1.50 -4.70 -7.31
N THR A 171 -0.48 -4.58 -8.15
CA THR A 171 0.35 -5.70 -8.63
C THR A 171 1.79 -5.61 -8.16
N TRP A 172 2.39 -6.75 -7.83
CA TRP A 172 3.81 -6.86 -7.49
C TRP A 172 4.68 -7.01 -8.73
N ARG A 173 5.86 -6.39 -8.71
CA ARG A 173 6.96 -6.62 -9.65
C ARG A 173 8.28 -6.79 -8.89
N LYS A 174 9.22 -7.56 -9.42
CA LYS A 174 10.55 -7.72 -8.83
C LYS A 174 11.42 -6.48 -9.11
N ALA A 175 12.29 -6.13 -8.16
CA ALA A 175 13.32 -5.13 -8.31
C ALA A 175 14.70 -5.76 -8.08
N PRO A 176 15.81 -5.06 -8.42
CA PRO A 176 17.14 -5.57 -8.17
C PRO A 176 17.36 -5.90 -6.69
N SER A 177 17.89 -7.09 -6.43
CA SER A 177 18.19 -7.57 -5.09
C SER A 177 19.29 -6.74 -4.42
N MET A 178 19.25 -6.67 -3.10
CA MET A 178 20.28 -6.05 -2.28
C MET A 178 21.67 -6.68 -2.56
N PRO A 179 22.74 -5.88 -2.64
CA PRO A 179 24.11 -6.38 -2.74
C PRO A 179 24.51 -7.31 -1.58
N VAL A 180 24.02 -7.03 -0.38
CA VAL A 180 24.32 -7.80 0.83
C VAL A 180 23.02 -8.31 1.45
N GLU A 181 23.00 -9.59 1.80
CA GLU A 181 21.91 -10.21 2.54
C GLU A 181 22.01 -9.82 4.02
N LEU A 182 20.88 -9.38 4.60
CA LEU A 182 20.81 -8.88 5.96
C LEU A 182 19.88 -9.75 6.79
N ASP A 183 20.30 -10.10 7.99
CA ASP A 183 19.51 -10.84 8.98
C ASP A 183 18.45 -9.93 9.59
N GLU A 184 18.85 -8.75 10.05
CA GLU A 184 17.93 -7.73 10.54
C GLU A 184 18.10 -6.46 9.73
N LEU A 185 17.00 -5.84 9.31
CA LEU A 185 17.05 -4.61 8.53
C LEU A 185 15.95 -3.61 8.87
N SER A 186 16.27 -2.35 8.63
CA SER A 186 15.33 -1.23 8.63
C SER A 186 15.59 -0.35 7.41
N ALA A 187 14.50 0.11 6.79
CA ALA A 187 14.55 0.89 5.58
C ALA A 187 13.80 2.22 5.72
N ARG A 188 14.38 3.28 5.14
CA ARG A 188 13.77 4.62 5.10
C ARG A 188 13.94 5.25 3.72
N PHE A 189 12.89 5.90 3.23
CA PHE A 189 12.94 6.72 2.03
C PHE A 189 13.30 8.15 2.39
N LEU A 190 14.30 8.71 1.70
CA LEU A 190 14.77 10.08 1.85
C LEU A 190 15.37 10.54 0.51
N ASP A 191 15.05 11.76 0.07
CA ASP A 191 15.66 12.41 -1.11
C ASP A 191 15.70 11.54 -2.39
N GLY A 192 14.61 10.81 -2.69
CA GLY A 192 14.55 9.97 -3.89
C GLY A 192 15.36 8.68 -3.80
N LYS A 193 15.79 8.27 -2.60
CA LYS A 193 16.57 7.06 -2.35
C LYS A 193 16.00 6.30 -1.17
N ILE A 194 16.17 4.97 -1.18
CA ILE A 194 15.87 4.12 -0.04
C ILE A 194 17.19 3.75 0.62
N TYR A 195 17.31 4.07 1.90
CA TYR A 195 18.43 3.70 2.75
C TYR A 195 18.04 2.47 3.56
N VAL A 196 18.81 1.40 3.44
CA VAL A 196 18.62 0.15 4.15
C VAL A 196 19.81 -0.06 5.06
N LYS A 197 19.56 -0.05 6.36
CA LYS A 197 20.56 -0.36 7.38
C LYS A 197 20.21 -1.71 7.99
N GLY A 198 21.21 -2.55 8.20
CA GLY A 198 20.99 -3.81 8.88
C GLY A 198 22.27 -4.46 9.34
N PHE A 199 22.10 -5.67 9.85
CA PHE A 199 23.18 -6.51 10.36
C PHE A 199 23.20 -7.83 9.63
N PHE A 200 24.39 -8.41 9.51
CA PHE A 200 24.61 -9.73 8.95
C PHE A 200 25.74 -10.43 9.70
N TYR A 201 25.65 -11.75 9.80
CA TYR A 201 26.70 -12.54 10.45
C TYR A 201 27.78 -12.97 9.46
N GLN A 202 29.05 -12.62 9.73
CA GLN A 202 30.17 -13.00 8.87
C GLN A 202 31.44 -13.21 9.71
N ASP A 203 32.19 -14.27 9.40
CA ASP A 203 33.51 -14.57 10.02
C ASP A 203 33.48 -14.65 11.56
N GLY A 204 32.39 -15.15 12.13
CA GLY A 204 32.25 -15.29 13.59
C GLY A 204 31.83 -14.01 14.33
N SER A 205 31.47 -12.94 13.60
CA SER A 205 31.08 -11.65 14.18
C SER A 205 29.86 -11.05 13.46
N TRP A 206 29.07 -10.28 14.21
CA TRP A 206 28.00 -9.46 13.62
C TRP A 206 28.61 -8.21 12.98
N LYS A 207 28.31 -8.00 11.71
CA LYS A 207 28.73 -6.81 10.96
C LYS A 207 27.50 -5.99 10.58
N SER A 208 27.66 -4.69 10.48
CA SER A 208 26.62 -3.78 10.00
C SER A 208 26.86 -3.43 8.53
N SER A 209 25.78 -3.18 7.79
CA SER A 209 25.84 -2.66 6.43
C SER A 209 24.81 -1.56 6.23
N LEU A 210 25.20 -0.53 5.48
CA LEU A 210 24.29 0.46 4.92
C LEU A 210 24.30 0.32 3.40
N GLN A 211 23.11 0.13 2.84
CA GLN A 211 22.88 -0.05 1.42
C GLN A 211 21.93 1.04 0.92
N VAL A 212 22.23 1.65 -0.22
CA VAL A 212 21.44 2.75 -0.78
C VAL A 212 20.88 2.34 -2.12
N PHE A 213 19.56 2.37 -2.25
CA PHE A 213 18.84 2.09 -3.49
C PHE A 213 18.33 3.39 -4.11
N ASN A 214 18.76 3.69 -5.33
CA ASN A 214 18.26 4.83 -6.09
C ASN A 214 16.94 4.44 -6.77
N THR A 215 15.83 5.10 -6.40
CA THR A 215 14.51 4.73 -6.91
C THR A 215 14.28 5.17 -8.35
N ASN A 216 15.01 6.19 -8.81
CA ASN A 216 14.91 6.72 -10.18
C ASN A 216 15.61 5.79 -11.18
N THR A 217 16.82 5.34 -10.85
CA THR A 217 17.60 4.43 -11.70
C THR A 217 17.33 2.96 -11.41
N GLN A 218 16.66 2.67 -10.29
CA GLN A 218 16.48 1.33 -9.74
C GLN A 218 17.79 0.56 -9.58
N THR A 219 18.84 1.23 -9.09
CA THR A 219 20.15 0.62 -8.89
C THR A 219 20.61 0.75 -7.44
N TRP A 220 21.38 -0.22 -6.99
CA TRP A 220 22.06 -0.18 -5.70
C TRP A 220 23.41 0.51 -5.81
N GLY A 221 23.72 1.37 -4.85
CA GLY A 221 25.08 1.85 -4.62
C GLY A 221 25.95 0.78 -3.97
N LEU A 222 27.24 1.07 -3.86
CA LEU A 222 28.16 0.21 -3.12
C LEU A 222 27.76 0.15 -1.64
N PRO A 223 27.73 -1.05 -1.02
CA PRO A 223 27.46 -1.18 0.40
C PRO A 223 28.58 -0.54 1.22
N CYS A 224 28.21 0.20 2.25
CA CYS A 224 29.15 0.71 3.24
C CYS A 224 29.21 -0.24 4.43
N TYR A 225 30.42 -0.56 4.88
CA TYR A 225 30.71 -1.43 6.03
C TYR A 225 31.42 -0.63 7.14
N GLY A 226 31.38 -1.12 8.37
CA GLY A 226 32.16 -0.52 9.47
C GLY A 226 31.52 0.70 10.10
N LEU A 227 30.19 0.83 10.02
CA LEU A 227 29.49 1.66 11.01
C LEU A 227 29.48 0.84 12.29
N ASP A 228 30.36 1.13 13.25
CA ASP A 228 30.25 0.63 14.62
C ASP A 228 28.92 1.14 15.19
N CYS A 229 27.88 0.37 14.88
CA CYS A 229 26.57 0.51 15.46
C CYS A 229 26.62 -0.46 16.62
N ASP A 230 27.28 -0.07 17.69
CA ASP A 230 26.97 -0.65 19.00
C ASP A 230 25.51 -0.30 19.25
N GLY A 231 24.64 -1.19 18.79
CA GLY A 231 23.23 -1.14 19.03
C GLY A 231 23.01 -1.50 20.48
N ILE A 232 23.23 -0.56 21.40
CA ILE A 232 22.65 -0.50 22.73
C ILE A 232 22.83 0.95 23.23
N THR A 233 21.74 1.56 23.68
CA THR A 233 21.64 2.83 24.42
C THR A 233 21.84 4.15 23.68
N GLY A 234 20.72 4.73 23.24
CA GLY A 234 20.50 6.15 23.42
C GLY A 234 21.36 7.10 22.60
N GLU A 235 21.59 6.81 21.31
CA GLU A 235 22.21 7.76 20.39
C GLU A 235 21.32 7.96 19.16
N ALA A 236 20.99 9.21 18.85
CA ALA A 236 20.25 9.60 17.66
C ALA A 236 21.25 10.02 16.58
N PHE A 237 21.24 9.28 15.49
CA PHE A 237 22.06 9.59 14.32
C PHE A 237 21.19 10.29 13.28
N ALA A 238 21.69 11.36 12.65
CA ALA A 238 21.11 11.90 11.43
C ALA A 238 21.94 11.46 10.24
N PHE A 239 21.25 11.13 9.15
CA PHE A 239 21.92 10.71 7.94
C PHE A 239 22.27 11.92 7.09
N ASN A 240 23.56 12.13 6.83
CA ASN A 240 24.05 13.15 5.94
C ASN A 240 24.04 12.63 4.51
N SER A 241 23.03 13.02 3.74
CA SER A 241 22.82 12.53 2.38
C SER A 241 23.93 12.91 1.39
N LYS A 242 24.71 13.96 1.68
CA LYS A 242 25.86 14.39 0.86
C LYS A 242 27.10 13.54 1.10
N GLN A 243 27.33 13.15 2.34
CA GLN A 243 28.55 12.42 2.75
C GLN A 243 28.33 10.91 2.86
N CYS A 244 27.09 10.43 2.70
CA CYS A 244 26.70 9.04 2.91
C CYS A 244 27.14 8.47 4.27
N ARG A 245 27.16 9.33 5.31
CA ARG A 245 27.49 8.93 6.67
C ARG A 245 26.36 9.25 7.64
N TRP A 246 26.31 8.49 8.72
CA TRP A 246 25.52 8.86 9.88
C TRP A 246 26.35 9.77 10.76
N ASP A 247 25.90 11.01 10.92
CA ASP A 247 26.45 11.92 11.90
C ASP A 247 25.73 11.64 13.23
N LEU A 248 26.47 11.50 14.32
CA LEU A 248 25.88 11.48 15.65
C LEU A 248 25.28 12.88 15.89
N VAL A 249 23.96 12.97 16.01
CA VAL A 249 23.26 14.25 16.14
C VAL A 249 22.80 14.50 17.56
N GLU A 250 22.45 13.47 18.33
CA GLU A 250 22.16 13.62 19.76
C GLU A 250 22.62 12.39 20.55
N GLN A 251 23.30 12.63 21.67
CA GLN A 251 23.35 11.66 22.78
C GLN A 251 22.05 11.82 23.57
N TYR A 252 21.23 10.77 23.67
CA TYR A 252 20.02 10.82 24.48
C TYR A 252 20.41 11.12 25.94
N PRO A 253 19.76 12.10 26.59
CA PRO A 253 19.91 12.27 28.02
C PRO A 253 19.45 11.00 28.77
N LYS A 254 20.21 10.58 29.78
CA LYS A 254 19.82 9.49 30.68
C LYS A 254 18.54 9.85 31.45
N ARG A 255 17.43 9.20 31.07
CA ARG A 255 16.18 8.88 31.81
C ARG A 255 15.23 10.01 32.27
N GLY A 256 13.94 9.68 32.15
CA GLY A 256 12.80 10.28 32.87
C GLY A 256 11.47 9.60 32.51
N HIS A 257 11.22 9.41 31.21
CA HIS A 257 10.10 8.60 30.70
C HIS A 257 10.65 7.52 29.77
N ASN A 258 10.42 6.25 30.11
CA ASN A 258 10.88 5.10 29.34
C ASN A 258 10.13 5.02 27.99
N ILE A 259 10.53 5.80 26.99
CA ILE A 259 9.99 5.75 25.63
C ILE A 259 10.92 4.88 24.78
N PHE A 260 10.36 3.91 24.07
CA PHE A 260 11.13 3.03 23.20
C PHE A 260 11.52 3.81 21.93
N SER A 261 12.83 4.00 21.72
CA SER A 261 13.44 4.71 20.58
C SER A 261 12.98 4.20 19.20
N ASN A 262 12.39 3.00 19.12
CA ASN A 262 12.00 2.35 17.87
C ASN A 262 10.55 2.68 17.41
N TYR A 263 9.78 3.46 18.18
CA TYR A 263 8.34 3.67 17.92
C TYR A 263 7.94 5.07 17.47
N TYR A 264 8.86 6.03 17.47
CA TYR A 264 8.51 7.35 16.98
C TYR A 264 8.30 7.35 15.45
N ARG A 265 7.45 8.27 14.99
CA ARG A 265 7.14 8.51 13.59
C ARG A 265 7.30 9.99 13.33
N GLU A 266 7.97 10.29 12.23
CA GLU A 266 8.09 11.65 11.74
C GLU A 266 6.83 11.99 10.93
N ILE A 267 6.17 13.07 11.34
CA ILE A 267 4.90 13.56 10.80
C ILE A 267 5.08 15.08 10.67
N ASP A 268 5.17 15.59 9.44
CA ASP A 268 5.32 17.03 9.17
C ASP A 268 6.43 17.69 10.01
N ASN A 269 7.63 17.09 10.01
CA ASN A 269 8.82 17.49 10.79
C ASN A 269 8.66 17.38 12.31
N LEU A 270 7.57 16.79 12.80
CA LEU A 270 7.35 16.46 14.20
C LEU A 270 7.62 14.98 14.45
N ARG A 271 8.50 14.66 15.40
CA ARG A 271 8.64 13.27 15.87
C ARG A 271 7.55 13.01 16.91
N CYS A 272 6.57 12.19 16.55
CA CYS A 272 5.47 11.76 17.42
C CYS A 272 5.68 10.31 17.88
N SER A 273 5.26 9.98 19.10
CA SER A 273 5.31 8.63 19.65
C SER A 273 4.11 8.38 20.56
N VAL A 274 4.02 7.16 21.09
CA VAL A 274 3.06 6.78 22.11
C VAL A 274 3.83 6.39 23.36
N SER A 275 3.51 6.99 24.49
CA SER A 275 4.10 6.69 25.78
C SER A 275 3.65 5.31 26.31
N LYS A 276 4.28 4.83 27.38
CA LYS A 276 3.93 3.54 28.00
C LYS A 276 2.49 3.50 28.53
N ASP A 277 1.97 4.63 28.97
CA ASP A 277 0.62 4.79 29.50
C ASP A 277 -0.43 5.07 28.42
N GLY A 278 -0.03 5.12 27.13
CA GLY A 278 -0.94 5.32 26.00
C GLY A 278 -1.20 6.79 25.65
N ALA A 279 -0.43 7.73 26.21
CA ALA A 279 -0.49 9.13 25.81
C ALA A 279 0.25 9.34 24.49
N LEU A 280 -0.27 10.23 23.64
CA LEU A 280 0.45 10.68 22.45
C LEU A 280 1.46 11.73 22.88
N THR A 281 2.71 11.55 22.45
CA THR A 281 3.83 12.43 22.80
C THR A 281 4.53 12.93 21.54
N TRP A 282 5.21 14.06 21.66
CA TRP A 282 5.99 14.67 20.61
C TRP A 282 7.37 15.09 21.14
N PHE A 283 8.38 15.06 20.28
CA PHE A 283 9.75 15.43 20.66
C PHE A 283 9.97 16.93 20.46
N ASP A 284 10.29 17.61 21.54
CA ASP A 284 10.76 18.97 21.52
C ASP A 284 12.26 19.02 21.26
N THR A 285 12.64 19.60 20.12
CA THR A 285 14.03 19.80 19.74
C THR A 285 14.70 20.88 20.57
N ASP A 286 13.95 21.89 21.01
CA ASP A 286 14.53 23.04 21.73
C ASP A 286 14.91 22.63 23.16
N GLU A 287 14.04 21.86 23.81
CA GLU A 287 14.27 21.34 25.16
C GLU A 287 14.85 19.92 25.16
N THR A 288 15.10 19.32 23.98
CA THR A 288 15.62 17.95 23.79
C THR A 288 14.86 16.88 24.61
N ARG A 289 13.53 17.02 24.71
CA ARG A 289 12.70 16.13 25.53
C ARG A 289 11.37 15.78 24.90
N TRP A 290 10.83 14.63 25.28
CA TRP A 290 9.47 14.25 24.92
C TRP A 290 8.46 14.96 25.80
N ARG A 291 7.41 15.52 25.18
CA ARG A 291 6.31 16.21 25.84
C ARG A 291 4.98 15.60 25.39
N ASP A 292 3.97 15.66 26.25
CA ASP A 292 2.63 15.19 25.92
C ASP A 292 1.97 16.10 24.89
N LEU A 293 1.23 15.51 23.96
CA LEU A 293 0.42 16.24 22.99
C LEU A 293 -0.83 16.76 23.71
N LYS A 294 -0.97 18.09 23.78
CA LYS A 294 -2.08 18.75 24.47
C LYS A 294 -3.34 18.79 23.60
N GLY A 295 -4.51 19.01 24.20
CA GLY A 295 -5.76 19.33 23.47
C GLY A 295 -6.58 18.15 22.96
N LEU A 296 -6.16 16.90 23.20
CA LEU A 296 -6.81 15.66 22.74
C LEU A 296 -8.10 15.30 23.50
N VAL A 297 -8.98 16.28 23.71
CA VAL A 297 -10.26 16.09 24.40
C VAL A 297 -11.13 15.12 23.60
N GLY A 298 -11.63 14.08 24.28
CA GLY A 298 -12.51 13.06 23.68
C GLY A 298 -11.79 11.85 23.07
N LEU A 299 -10.46 11.86 22.97
CA LEU A 299 -9.72 10.67 22.52
C LEU A 299 -9.70 9.62 23.64
N PRO A 300 -10.11 8.36 23.39
CA PRO A 300 -10.00 7.32 24.40
C PRO A 300 -8.54 7.02 24.72
N LYS A 301 -8.28 6.53 25.93
CA LYS A 301 -6.94 6.12 26.34
C LYS A 301 -6.44 5.01 25.42
N LEU A 302 -5.33 5.25 24.72
CA LEU A 302 -4.75 4.28 23.82
C LEU A 302 -4.16 3.11 24.62
N PRO A 303 -4.16 1.88 24.06
CA PRO A 303 -3.53 0.76 24.71
C PRO A 303 -2.03 1.01 24.87
N SER A 304 -1.48 0.56 25.99
CA SER A 304 -0.04 0.60 26.20
C SER A 304 0.67 -0.18 25.07
N PRO A 305 1.71 0.39 24.44
CA PRO A 305 2.56 -0.36 23.50
C PRO A 305 3.20 -1.62 24.12
N LEU A 306 3.22 -1.71 25.46
CA LEU A 306 3.75 -2.82 26.24
C LEU A 306 2.73 -3.88 26.65
N ALA A 307 1.43 -3.65 26.48
CA ALA A 307 0.37 -4.60 26.86
C ALA A 307 0.31 -5.85 25.94
N GLY A 308 1.34 -6.06 25.12
CA GLY A 308 1.62 -7.18 24.24
C GLY A 308 2.74 -6.78 23.27
N HIS A 309 3.11 -7.64 22.32
CA HIS A 309 4.26 -7.46 21.42
C HIS A 309 4.18 -6.22 20.49
N GLY A 310 4.24 -4.98 21.02
CA GLY A 310 4.57 -3.73 20.31
C GLY A 310 3.64 -3.32 19.16
N SER A 311 2.51 -3.98 18.96
CA SER A 311 1.79 -3.93 17.68
C SER A 311 0.44 -3.23 17.73
N TYR A 312 0.05 -2.60 18.85
CA TYR A 312 -1.32 -2.11 19.01
C TYR A 312 -1.58 -0.73 18.46
N VAL A 313 -0.57 0.14 18.34
CA VAL A 313 -0.78 1.51 17.87
C VAL A 313 0.18 1.83 16.72
N LYS A 314 -0.34 2.44 15.66
CA LYS A 314 0.46 2.94 14.52
C LYS A 314 0.05 4.38 14.20
N LEU A 315 1.05 5.24 14.10
CA LEU A 315 0.91 6.65 13.73
C LEU A 315 1.36 6.84 12.29
N LYS A 316 0.63 7.67 11.54
CA LYS A 316 1.09 8.11 10.22
C LYS A 316 0.56 9.51 9.90
N GLY A 317 1.44 10.35 9.35
CA GLY A 317 1.04 11.63 8.79
C GLY A 317 0.09 11.47 7.62
N TYR A 318 -0.83 12.40 7.51
CA TYR A 318 -1.84 12.51 6.48
C TYR A 318 -1.90 13.95 5.97
N SER A 319 -2.43 14.13 4.75
CA SER A 319 -2.40 15.42 4.07
C SER A 319 -2.99 16.55 4.94
N GLY A 320 -2.29 17.70 4.98
CA GLY A 320 -2.80 18.92 5.60
C GLY A 320 -2.48 19.07 7.09
N GLY A 321 -1.32 18.63 7.58
CA GLY A 321 -0.97 18.81 8.99
C GLY A 321 -1.63 17.82 9.94
N LYS A 322 -2.16 16.72 9.39
CA LYS A 322 -2.98 15.78 10.16
C LYS A 322 -2.23 14.50 10.48
N MET A 323 -2.50 13.94 11.64
CA MET A 323 -2.00 12.65 12.08
C MET A 323 -3.16 11.66 12.15
N MET A 324 -2.96 10.50 11.53
CA MET A 324 -3.85 9.36 11.67
C MET A 324 -3.27 8.38 12.69
N VAL A 325 -4.09 8.02 13.66
CA VAL A 325 -3.74 7.09 14.74
C VAL A 325 -4.59 5.85 14.58
N PHE A 326 -3.96 4.70 14.38
CA PHE A 326 -4.64 3.41 14.31
C PHE A 326 -4.35 2.60 15.55
N TRP A 327 -5.37 2.02 16.16
CA TRP A 327 -5.16 1.08 17.24
C TRP A 327 -6.15 -0.06 17.28
N ASN A 328 -5.80 -1.11 18.00
CA ASN A 328 -6.71 -2.22 18.30
C ASN A 328 -7.06 -2.17 19.80
N SER A 329 -8.35 -2.17 20.13
CA SER A 329 -8.81 -2.31 21.51
C SER A 329 -8.94 -3.79 21.85
N ASN A 330 -8.04 -4.31 22.68
CA ASN A 330 -8.18 -5.67 23.19
C ASN A 330 -9.15 -5.65 24.39
N LEU A 331 -10.44 -5.47 24.13
CA LEU A 331 -11.49 -5.62 25.14
C LEU A 331 -11.77 -7.12 25.32
N SER A 332 -10.82 -7.81 25.94
CA SER A 332 -10.93 -9.23 26.28
C SER A 332 -12.07 -9.44 27.27
N THR A 333 -13.18 -9.94 26.75
CA THR A 333 -14.05 -10.87 27.48
C THR A 333 -14.11 -12.14 26.64
N HIS A 334 -14.08 -13.31 27.26
CA HIS A 334 -14.01 -14.64 26.63
C HIS A 334 -15.16 -14.97 25.63
N LEU A 335 -15.98 -14.00 25.24
CA LEU A 335 -17.19 -14.13 24.46
C LEU A 335 -17.02 -13.75 22.97
N PHE A 336 -15.95 -13.04 22.58
CA PHE A 336 -15.78 -12.56 21.19
C PHE A 336 -14.51 -13.12 20.51
N GLN A 337 -14.66 -13.66 19.29
CA GLN A 337 -13.58 -14.19 18.45
C GLN A 337 -12.92 -13.13 17.54
N SER A 338 -13.27 -11.86 17.70
CA SER A 338 -12.85 -10.76 16.82
C SER A 338 -12.42 -9.52 17.59
N ASP A 339 -11.33 -8.92 17.12
CA ASP A 339 -10.83 -7.62 17.55
C ASP A 339 -11.41 -6.50 16.67
N THR A 340 -11.40 -5.26 17.18
CA THR A 340 -11.81 -4.08 16.41
C THR A 340 -10.65 -3.11 16.27
N ILE A 341 -10.41 -2.70 15.04
CA ILE A 341 -9.45 -1.65 14.70
C ILE A 341 -10.17 -0.31 14.67
N TYR A 342 -9.64 0.64 15.42
CA TYR A 342 -10.06 2.01 15.48
C TYR A 342 -9.08 2.91 14.73
N CYS A 343 -9.60 4.04 14.29
CA CYS A 343 -8.80 5.11 13.71
C CYS A 343 -9.25 6.46 14.28
N ALA A 344 -8.30 7.35 14.53
CA ALA A 344 -8.55 8.74 14.87
C ALA A 344 -7.80 9.66 13.93
N GLU A 345 -8.46 10.74 13.52
CA GLU A 345 -7.91 11.85 12.76
C GLU A 345 -7.66 13.02 13.72
N ILE A 346 -6.40 13.43 13.84
CA ILE A 346 -5.95 14.47 14.75
C ILE A 346 -5.28 15.58 13.93
N ALA A 347 -5.84 16.78 13.95
CA ALA A 347 -5.18 17.95 13.38
C ALA A 347 -4.10 18.44 14.35
N LEU A 348 -2.87 18.57 13.87
CA LEU A 348 -1.75 19.04 14.67
C LEU A 348 -1.56 20.54 14.48
N GLU A 349 -1.29 21.23 15.57
CA GLU A 349 -1.02 22.66 15.57
C GLU A 349 0.12 23.01 16.55
N ARG A 350 0.87 24.06 16.22
CA ARG A 350 1.92 24.62 17.08
C ARG A 350 1.39 25.89 17.74
N ARG A 351 1.48 25.98 19.07
CA ARG A 351 1.03 27.13 19.86
C ARG A 351 2.06 27.44 20.94
N ASN A 352 2.66 28.63 20.90
CA ASN A 352 3.59 29.13 21.93
C ASN A 352 4.71 28.12 22.30
N GLY A 353 5.31 27.46 21.30
CA GLY A 353 6.34 26.45 21.51
C GLY A 353 5.83 25.06 21.90
N ASP A 354 4.54 24.89 22.21
CA ASP A 354 3.91 23.59 22.43
C ASP A 354 3.31 23.01 21.14
N CYS A 355 3.18 21.69 21.08
CA CYS A 355 2.34 21.01 20.10
C CYS A 355 0.99 20.62 20.72
N TRP A 356 -0.08 20.94 20.00
CA TRP A 356 -1.45 20.62 20.34
C TRP A 356 -2.03 19.73 19.23
N GLY A 357 -2.92 18.84 19.64
CA GLY A 357 -3.72 18.01 18.76
C GLY A 357 -5.19 18.29 18.99
N LYS A 358 -5.95 18.55 17.92
CA LYS A 358 -7.41 18.60 17.94
C LYS A 358 -7.94 17.31 17.36
N LEU A 359 -8.72 16.56 18.14
CA LEU A 359 -9.42 15.39 17.63
C LEU A 359 -10.55 15.84 16.68
N GLU A 360 -10.43 15.49 15.40
CA GLU A 360 -11.44 15.85 14.40
C GLU A 360 -12.46 14.72 14.20
N TRP A 361 -12.00 13.48 14.30
CA TRP A 361 -12.84 12.31 14.11
C TRP A 361 -12.22 11.07 14.77
N TYR A 362 -13.03 10.17 15.30
CA TYR A 362 -12.59 8.80 15.60
C TYR A 362 -13.76 7.82 15.52
N ASP A 363 -13.51 6.62 15.01
CA ASP A 363 -14.46 5.49 15.03
C ASP A 363 -13.73 4.17 14.76
N SER A 364 -14.45 3.07 14.91
CA SER A 364 -14.09 1.76 14.38
C SER A 364 -14.04 1.77 12.84
N VAL A 365 -13.00 1.18 12.27
CA VAL A 365 -12.78 1.14 10.81
C VAL A 365 -12.73 -0.27 10.23
N LEU A 366 -12.54 -1.29 11.07
CA LEU A 366 -12.49 -2.70 10.65
C LEU A 366 -12.65 -3.66 11.84
N SER A 367 -13.48 -4.70 11.68
CA SER A 367 -13.46 -5.88 12.55
C SER A 367 -12.52 -6.94 11.98
N VAL A 368 -11.64 -7.49 12.81
CA VAL A 368 -10.62 -8.46 12.40
C VAL A 368 -10.61 -9.68 13.34
N PRO A 369 -10.10 -10.85 12.91
CA PRO A 369 -9.95 -11.99 13.81
C PRO A 369 -9.03 -11.67 14.99
N MET A 370 -9.30 -12.29 16.14
CA MET A 370 -8.48 -12.15 17.35
C MET A 370 -7.00 -12.44 17.06
N GLY A 371 -6.11 -11.61 17.63
CA GLY A 371 -4.66 -11.79 17.48
C GLY A 371 -4.08 -11.21 16.19
N THR A 372 -4.87 -10.43 15.45
CA THR A 372 -4.39 -9.65 14.31
C THR A 372 -3.37 -8.60 14.77
N LYS A 373 -2.24 -8.50 14.06
CA LYS A 373 -1.15 -7.56 14.39
C LYS A 373 -0.94 -6.54 13.28
N PHE A 374 -0.69 -5.28 13.67
CA PHE A 374 -0.25 -4.26 12.72
C PHE A 374 1.20 -4.50 12.30
N ILE A 375 1.42 -4.63 10.99
CA ILE A 375 2.75 -4.65 10.41
C ILE A 375 3.21 -3.22 10.15
N LYS A 376 2.52 -2.52 9.24
CA LYS A 376 2.89 -1.14 8.88
C LYS A 376 1.69 -0.34 8.39
N VAL A 377 1.74 0.97 8.64
CA VAL A 377 0.84 1.97 8.04
C VAL A 377 1.70 2.88 7.17
N LEU A 378 1.30 3.04 5.91
CA LEU A 378 2.06 3.71 4.87
C LEU A 378 1.18 4.77 4.23
N ALA A 379 1.77 5.92 3.89
CA ALA A 379 1.11 6.96 3.12
C ALA A 379 1.73 6.94 1.73
N VAL A 380 0.91 6.72 0.72
CA VAL A 380 1.28 6.65 -0.70
C VAL A 380 0.61 7.82 -1.41
N THR A 381 1.31 8.43 -2.36
CA THR A 381 0.81 9.58 -3.12
C THR A 381 0.32 9.08 -4.48
N LEU A 382 -0.97 9.29 -4.78
CA LEU A 382 -1.62 8.76 -5.99
C LEU A 382 -2.41 9.83 -6.73
#